data_AF-A0A4V2V1Z0-F1
#
_entry.id   AF-A0A4V2V1Z0-F1
#
_cell.length_a   1.000
_cell.length_b   1.000
_cell.length_c   1.000
_cell.angle_alpha   90.00
_cell.angle_beta   90.00
_cell.angle_gamma   90.00
#
_symmetry.space_group_name_H-M   'P 1'
#
loop_
_entity.id
_entity.type
_entity.pdbx_description
1 polymer ?
#
loop_
_entity_poly.entity_id
_entity_poly.type
_entity_poly.pdbx_seq_one_letter_code
_entity_poly.pdbx_strand_id
1 'polypeptide(L)' 'MTIEFKRNLAVLRDMVTVEEAEGLLEWLQKKPTAKVDLGACVHLHAANLQVLMAAKPVIQVWPADAALRLWLESALTI' A
#
# COMPACT_ATOMS: atom_id res chain seq x y z
N MET A 1 -2.53 0.81 14.41
CA MET A 1 -1.76 1.00 13.17
C MET A 1 -2.28 0.01 12.17
N THR A 2 -2.72 0.51 11.02
CA THR A 2 -3.33 -0.30 9.95
C THR A 2 -2.29 -0.79 8.94
N ILE A 3 -1.01 -0.41 9.14
CA ILE A 3 0.15 -0.95 8.43
C ILE A 3 1.05 -1.72 9.39
N GLU A 4 1.32 -2.98 9.06
CA GLU A 4 2.33 -3.81 9.72
C GLU A 4 3.57 -3.89 8.84
N PHE A 5 4.71 -3.41 9.35
CA PHE A 5 5.99 -3.51 8.66
C PHE A 5 6.75 -4.76 9.08
N LYS A 6 6.95 -5.68 8.15
CA LYS A 6 7.83 -6.85 8.29
C LYS A 6 9.18 -6.56 7.64
N ARG A 7 10.08 -7.55 7.57
CA ARG A 7 11.45 -7.39 7.05
C ARG A 7 11.50 -6.72 5.66
N ASN A 8 10.66 -7.17 4.72
CA ASN A 8 10.59 -6.64 3.35
C ASN A 8 9.15 -6.62 2.79
N LEU A 9 8.15 -6.54 3.67
CA LEU A 9 6.74 -6.56 3.33
C LEU A 9 5.99 -5.56 4.22
N ALA A 10 5.26 -4.63 3.63
CA ALA A 10 4.27 -3.82 4.33
C ALA A 10 2.89 -4.46 4.13
N VAL A 11 2.20 -4.79 5.21
CA VAL A 11 0.86 -5.37 5.17
C VAL A 11 -0.15 -4.31 5.58
N LEU A 12 -0.99 -3.89 4.64
CA LEU A 12 -2.01 -2.87 4.82
C LEU A 12 -3.35 -3.58 5.07
N ARG A 13 -4.02 -3.25 6.18
CA ARG A 13 -5.25 -3.91 6.62
C ARG A 13 -6.31 -2.88 6.97
N ASP A 14 -7.57 -3.31 6.89
CA ASP A 14 -8.73 -2.50 7.26
C ASP A 14 -8.74 -1.14 6.53
N MET A 15 -9.03 -0.05 7.24
CA MET A 15 -9.04 1.31 6.70
C MET A 15 -7.68 1.98 6.92
N VAL A 16 -6.87 2.07 5.86
CA VAL A 16 -5.59 2.77 5.90
C VAL A 16 -5.82 4.26 5.68
N THR A 17 -5.78 5.02 6.77
CA THR A 17 -6.07 6.47 6.81
C THR A 17 -4.85 7.30 6.46
N VAL A 18 -5.03 8.63 6.38
CA VAL A 18 -3.95 9.58 6.08
C VAL A 18 -2.76 9.50 7.05
N GLU A 19 -2.99 9.09 8.31
CA GLU A 19 -1.98 9.07 9.37
C GLU A 19 -0.81 8.12 9.07
N GLU A 20 -1.03 7.10 8.25
CA GLU A 20 -0.03 6.08 7.93
C GLU A 20 0.91 6.51 6.78
N ALA A 21 0.58 7.58 6.04
CA ALA A 21 1.23 7.92 4.78
C ALA A 21 2.71 8.29 4.95
N GLU A 22 3.04 9.08 5.98
CA GLU A 22 4.42 9.50 6.26
C GLU A 22 5.29 8.28 6.64
N GLY A 23 4.80 7.44 7.56
CA GLY A 23 5.50 6.23 7.97
C GLY A 23 5.71 5.24 6.83
N LEU A 24 4.71 5.08 5.96
CA LEU A 24 4.81 4.25 4.75
C LEU A 24 5.88 4.78 3.79
N LEU A 25 5.92 6.10 3.55
CA LEU A 25 6.90 6.72 2.66
C LEU A 25 8.32 6.51 3.18
N GLU A 26 8.57 6.84 4.45
CA GLU A 26 9.88 6.68 5.05
C GLU A 26 10.36 5.23 4.98
N TRP A 27 9.47 4.28 5.23
CA TRP A 27 9.81 2.86 5.24
C TRP A 27 10.14 2.35 3.83
N LEU A 28 9.37 2.75 2.81
CA LEU A 28 9.59 2.36 1.40
C LEU A 28 10.88 2.98 0.83
N GLN A 29 11.20 4.23 1.16
CA GLN A 29 12.45 4.87 0.74
C GLN A 29 13.69 4.11 1.24
N LYS A 30 13.62 3.55 2.45
CA LYS A 30 14.70 2.74 3.04
C LYS A 30 14.76 1.31 2.47
N LYS A 31 13.74 0.87 1.72
CA LYS A 31 13.63 -0.49 1.18
C LYS A 31 13.10 -0.50 -0.26
N PRO A 32 13.94 -0.18 -1.26
CA PRO A 32 13.52 -0.10 -2.66
C PRO A 32 12.93 -1.40 -3.24
N THR A 33 13.26 -2.55 -2.65
CA THR A 33 12.76 -3.88 -3.05
C THR A 33 11.58 -4.36 -2.20
N ALA A 34 11.02 -3.49 -1.37
CA ALA A 34 9.90 -3.83 -0.52
C ALA A 34 8.66 -4.21 -1.33
N LYS A 35 7.88 -5.13 -0.77
CA LYS A 35 6.61 -5.55 -1.30
C LYS A 35 5.47 -4.98 -0.46
N VAL A 36 4.30 -4.91 -1.05
CA VAL A 36 3.07 -4.45 -0.39
C VAL A 36 2.00 -5.53 -0.50
N ASP A 37 1.37 -5.86 0.62
CA ASP A 37 0.19 -6.73 0.70
C ASP A 37 -1.01 -5.85 1.04
N LEU A 38 -1.97 -5.79 0.12
CA LEU A 38 -3.22 -5.05 0.23
C LEU A 38 -4.42 -6.00 0.46
N GLY A 39 -4.20 -7.30 0.67
CA GLY A 39 -5.26 -8.32 0.65
C GLY A 39 -6.36 -8.11 1.68
N ALA A 40 -6.00 -7.57 2.85
CA ALA A 40 -6.94 -7.23 3.91
C ALA A 40 -7.30 -5.73 3.96
N CYS A 41 -6.85 -4.93 2.99
CA CYS A 41 -7.18 -3.52 2.89
C CYS A 41 -8.59 -3.36 2.34
N VAL A 42 -9.45 -2.62 3.05
CA VAL A 42 -10.82 -2.30 2.61
C VAL A 42 -10.98 -0.83 2.22
N HIS A 43 -10.03 0.02 2.60
CA HIS A 43 -9.96 1.41 2.18
C HIS A 43 -8.52 1.91 2.20
N LEU A 44 -8.10 2.59 1.13
CA LEU A 44 -6.79 3.23 1.04
C LEU A 44 -6.99 4.73 0.83
N HIS A 45 -6.57 5.54 1.81
CA HIS A 45 -6.59 6.99 1.66
C HIS A 45 -5.67 7.45 0.52
N ALA A 46 -6.06 8.52 -0.20
CA ALA A 46 -5.34 9.02 -1.38
C ALA A 46 -3.87 9.38 -1.12
N ALA A 47 -3.53 9.85 0.09
CA ALA A 47 -2.14 10.09 0.48
C ALA A 47 -1.28 8.81 0.43
N ASN A 48 -1.79 7.69 0.93
CA ASN A 48 -1.08 6.40 0.85
C ASN A 48 -0.98 5.91 -0.60
N LEU A 49 -2.02 6.12 -1.41
CA LEU A 49 -1.96 5.84 -2.85
C LEU A 49 -0.81 6.62 -3.52
N GLN A 50 -0.69 7.92 -3.26
CA GLN A 50 0.39 8.75 -3.81
C GLN A 50 1.77 8.24 -3.39
N VAL A 51 1.92 7.81 -2.15
CA VAL A 51 3.15 7.16 -1.67
C VAL A 51 3.46 5.88 -2.47
N LEU A 52 2.47 5.01 -2.70
CA LEU A 52 2.65 3.81 -3.52
C LEU A 52 2.99 4.14 -4.98
N MET A 53 2.36 5.15 -5.59
CA MET A 53 2.66 5.59 -6.95
C MET A 53 4.09 6.14 -7.09
N ALA A 54 4.57 6.87 -6.08
CA ALA A 54 5.90 7.45 -6.08
C ALA A 54 6.99 6.39 -5.81
N ALA A 55 6.77 5.51 -4.84
CA ALA A 55 7.72 4.47 -4.46
C ALA A 55 7.72 3.27 -5.41
N LYS A 56 6.64 3.07 -6.19
CA LYS A 56 6.44 1.96 -7.13
C LYS A 56 6.82 0.58 -6.56
N PRO A 57 6.35 0.21 -5.34
CA PRO A 57 6.66 -1.10 -4.80
C PRO A 57 5.96 -2.21 -5.58
N VAL A 58 6.48 -3.43 -5.47
CA VAL A 58 5.77 -4.60 -6.02
C VAL A 58 4.56 -4.91 -5.14
N ILE A 59 3.37 -4.87 -5.72
CA ILE A 59 2.15 -5.33 -5.05
C ILE A 59 2.12 -6.87 -5.10
N GLN A 60 2.27 -7.50 -3.93
CA GLN A 60 2.33 -8.95 -3.78
C GLN A 60 0.93 -9.57 -3.71
N VAL A 61 -0.01 -8.88 -3.06
CA VAL A 61 -1.39 -9.31 -2.89
C VAL A 61 -2.29 -8.11 -3.09
N TRP A 62 -3.28 -8.24 -3.96
CA TRP A 62 -4.29 -7.21 -4.22
C TRP A 62 -5.47 -7.31 -3.26
N PRO A 63 -6.22 -6.23 -3.03
CA PRO A 63 -7.42 -6.23 -2.20
C PRO A 63 -8.43 -7.31 -2.61
N ALA A 64 -9.12 -7.88 -1.62
CA ALA A 64 -10.20 -8.84 -1.87
C ALA A 64 -11.44 -8.17 -2.47
N ASP A 65 -11.70 -6.90 -2.14
CA ASP A 65 -12.79 -6.13 -2.74
C ASP A 65 -12.48 -5.82 -4.22
N ALA A 66 -13.37 -6.25 -5.12
CA ALA A 66 -13.13 -6.20 -6.56
C ALA A 66 -13.10 -4.76 -7.10
N ALA A 67 -13.93 -3.85 -6.54
CA ALA A 67 -13.95 -2.46 -6.98
C ALA A 67 -12.66 -1.75 -6.54
N LEU A 68 -12.26 -1.93 -5.28
CA LEU A 68 -11.02 -1.41 -4.72
C LEU A 68 -9.80 -1.89 -5.50
N ARG A 69 -9.76 -3.19 -5.80
CA ARG A 69 -8.71 -3.80 -6.62
C ARG A 69 -8.64 -3.18 -8.02
N LEU A 70 -9.77 -3.09 -8.72
CA LEU A 70 -9.80 -2.62 -10.11
C LEU A 70 -9.20 -1.22 -10.26
N TRP A 71 -9.59 -0.28 -9.39
CA TRP A 71 -9.08 1.09 -9.49
C TRP A 71 -7.61 1.19 -9.02
N LEU A 72 -7.19 0.40 -8.03
CA LEU A 72 -5.80 0.37 -7.56
C LEU A 72 -4.84 -0.25 -8.58
N GLU A 73 -5.24 -1.34 -9.23
CA GLU A 73 -4.48 -1.91 -10.35
C GLU A 73 -4.31 -0.83 -11.43
N SER A 74 -5.41 -0.18 -11.84
CA SER A 74 -5.35 0.90 -12.82
C SER A 74 -4.44 2.07 -12.43
N ALA A 75 -4.29 2.39 -11.14
CA ALA A 75 -3.48 3.52 -10.68
C ALA A 75 -1.99 3.18 -10.49
N LEU A 76 -1.68 1.92 -10.19
CA LEU A 76 -0.35 1.47 -9.77
C LEU A 76 0.42 0.68 -10.82
N THR A 77 -0.24 0.23 -11.90
CA THR A 77 0.41 -0.52 -12.99
C THR A 77 0.63 0.30 -14.26
N ILE A 78 0.60 1.64 -14.16
CA ILE A 78 0.84 2.59 -15.26
C ILE A 78 2.32 2.96 -15.40
#